data_AF-A0A2N1QXT8-F1
#
_entry.id   AF-A0A2N1QXT8-F1
#
_cell.length_a   1.000
_cell.length_b   1.000
_cell.length_c   1.000
_cell.angle_alpha   90.00
_cell.angle_beta   90.00
_cell.angle_gamma   90.00
#
_symmetry.space_group_name_H-M   'P 1'
#
loop_
_entity.id
_entity.type
_entity.pdbx_description
1 polymer ?
#
loop_
_entity_poly.entity_id
_entity_poly.type
_entity_poly.pdbx_seq_one_letter_code
_entity_poly.pdbx_strand_id
1 'polypeptide(L)'
;MSDPRLEILGAPKVAYAVDSIRITHIKIKGYRFFSSPIELSIDGKNLLLYGENGTGKSSIYRALGLLAGKNIDKISGEKNVFSPEEMPEIEFAFSDSKTLTFDSDSTEIPLGFEYLKPLALFVPLLDYKRLLRIHFSSIGEGERINIYNMLRDLFSMYPVGDKGTKLSEIRNFPEYFSAFESLINRELLPKINDFIGVFDKDFSIDKFEFTTEIDESGRPEPRISILIDYRETLIERYHSFLNEARLSALAISLYLLLSAVF
;
A
#
# COMPACT_ATOMS: atom_id res chain seq x y z
N MET A 1 24.59 15.47 12.71
CA MET A 1 24.87 15.24 11.28
C MET A 1 23.58 14.71 10.66
N SER A 2 22.92 15.49 9.81
CA SER A 2 21.78 15.01 9.01
C SER A 2 22.34 14.19 7.84
N ASP A 3 21.86 12.96 7.65
CA ASP A 3 22.18 12.18 6.44
C ASP A 3 21.39 12.80 5.27
N PRO A 4 22.06 13.25 4.19
CA PRO A 4 21.39 13.84 3.03
C PRO A 4 20.31 12.94 2.39
N ARG A 5 20.40 11.61 2.57
CA ARG A 5 19.37 10.67 2.11
C ARG A 5 18.04 10.82 2.84
N LEU A 6 18.06 11.33 4.06
CA LEU A 6 16.84 11.61 4.85
C LEU A 6 16.12 12.87 4.37
N GLU A 7 16.79 13.75 3.61
CA GLU A 7 16.17 14.96 3.06
C GLU A 7 15.18 14.63 1.94
N ILE A 8 15.44 13.56 1.16
CA ILE A 8 14.54 13.06 0.09
C ILE A 8 13.27 12.42 0.67
N LEU A 9 13.35 11.85 1.88
CA LEU A 9 12.17 11.38 2.63
C LEU A 9 11.34 12.55 3.21
N GLY A 10 11.88 13.77 3.18
CA GLY A 10 11.12 14.98 3.43
C GLY A 10 10.16 15.23 2.28
N ALA A 11 8.98 14.62 2.34
CA ALA A 11 7.88 14.94 1.44
C ALA A 11 7.72 16.47 1.32
N PRO A 12 7.30 17.01 0.15
CA PRO A 12 6.93 18.41 0.07
C PRO A 12 5.96 18.69 1.23
N LYS A 13 6.32 19.65 2.09
CA LYS A 13 5.43 20.12 3.15
C LYS A 13 4.23 20.77 2.47
N VAL A 14 3.25 19.96 2.09
CA VAL A 14 1.90 20.43 1.92
C VAL A 14 1.53 20.97 3.30
N ALA A 15 1.29 22.28 3.36
CA ALA A 15 0.88 22.94 4.59
C ALA A 15 -0.53 22.46 4.96
N TYR A 16 -0.65 21.24 5.49
CA TYR A 16 -1.81 20.87 6.26
C TYR A 16 -1.64 21.54 7.62
N ALA A 17 -2.29 22.69 7.75
CA ALA A 17 -2.50 23.37 9.03
C ALA A 17 -3.56 22.62 9.86
N VAL A 18 -3.36 21.32 10.05
CA VAL A 18 -4.03 20.46 11.01
C VAL A 18 -2.90 19.65 11.64
N ASP A 19 -2.74 19.68 12.95
CA ASP A 19 -1.82 18.75 13.63
C ASP A 19 -2.10 17.35 13.10
N SER A 20 -1.11 16.72 12.46
CA SER A 20 -1.29 15.42 11.81
C SER A 20 -1.80 14.41 12.86
N ILE A 21 -3.05 13.99 12.71
CA ILE A 21 -3.67 13.05 13.65
C ILE A 21 -2.88 11.75 13.60
N ARG A 22 -2.35 11.32 14.76
CA ARG A 22 -1.58 10.08 14.90
C ARG A 22 -2.24 9.14 15.88
N ILE A 23 -2.04 7.84 15.67
CA ILE A 23 -2.39 6.82 16.65
C ILE A 23 -1.43 6.95 17.82
N THR A 24 -1.96 7.04 19.02
CA THR A 24 -1.19 7.11 20.28
C THR A 24 -1.31 5.82 21.06
N HIS A 25 -2.45 5.14 21.00
CA HIS A 25 -2.66 3.88 21.70
C HIS A 25 -3.48 2.90 20.85
N ILE A 26 -3.15 1.62 20.97
CA ILE A 26 -3.92 0.52 20.38
C ILE A 26 -4.23 -0.47 21.49
N LYS A 27 -5.50 -0.84 21.64
CA LYS A 27 -5.94 -1.89 22.56
C LYS A 27 -6.67 -2.97 21.78
N ILE A 28 -6.35 -4.24 22.05
CA ILE A 28 -6.92 -5.39 21.33
C ILE A 28 -7.34 -6.44 22.35
N LYS A 29 -8.58 -6.92 22.25
CA LYS A 29 -9.15 -7.97 23.08
C LYS A 29 -9.98 -8.95 22.24
N GLY A 30 -9.97 -10.24 22.59
CA GLY A 30 -10.84 -11.25 21.98
C GLY A 30 -10.63 -11.47 20.47
N TYR A 31 -9.52 -10.97 19.90
CA TYR A 31 -9.29 -10.89 18.46
C TYR A 31 -8.13 -11.76 18.02
N ARG A 32 -8.40 -12.72 17.13
CA ARG A 32 -7.44 -13.64 16.52
C ARG A 32 -6.50 -14.30 17.53
N PHE A 33 -5.27 -13.79 17.66
CA PHE A 33 -4.27 -14.35 18.58
C PHE A 33 -4.47 -13.93 20.04
N PHE A 34 -5.08 -12.77 20.28
CA PHE A 34 -5.14 -12.16 21.60
C PHE A 34 -6.42 -12.56 22.34
N SER A 35 -6.31 -13.55 23.24
CA SER A 35 -7.35 -13.88 24.22
C SER A 35 -7.35 -12.89 25.38
N SER A 36 -6.17 -12.58 25.91
CA SER A 36 -6.00 -11.53 26.91
C SER A 36 -5.86 -10.15 26.24
N PRO A 37 -6.39 -9.08 26.85
CA PRO A 37 -6.20 -7.72 26.36
C PRO A 37 -4.71 -7.37 26.25
N ILE A 38 -4.35 -6.76 25.13
CA ILE A 38 -3.05 -6.12 24.96
C ILE A 38 -3.23 -4.63 24.74
N GLU A 39 -2.28 -3.84 25.22
CA GLU A 39 -2.23 -2.39 25.04
C GLU A 39 -0.85 -2.00 24.50
N LEU A 40 -0.83 -1.18 23.46
CA LEU A 40 0.38 -0.70 22.79
C LEU A 40 0.35 0.84 22.80
N SER A 41 1.27 1.45 23.54
CA SER A 41 1.51 2.89 23.49
C SER A 41 2.49 3.24 22.36
N ILE A 42 2.18 4.29 21.62
CA ILE A 42 2.94 4.79 20.47
C ILE A 42 3.38 6.23 20.77
N ASP A 43 4.53 6.34 21.44
CA ASP A 43 5.09 7.64 21.87
C ASP A 43 6.02 8.28 20.83
N GLY A 44 6.18 7.65 19.66
CA GLY A 44 7.16 8.01 18.63
C GLY A 44 6.57 8.12 17.23
N LYS A 45 7.44 8.45 16.27
CA LYS A 45 7.08 8.50 14.84
C LYS A 45 7.06 7.12 14.17
N ASN A 46 7.74 6.14 14.76
CA ASN A 46 7.91 4.79 14.21
C ASN A 46 7.67 3.75 15.31
N LEU A 47 7.01 2.64 14.97
CA LEU A 47 6.80 1.47 15.83
C LEU A 47 7.42 0.25 15.17
N LEU A 48 8.39 -0.40 15.84
CA LEU A 48 8.95 -1.68 15.41
C LEU A 48 8.35 -2.83 16.23
N LEU A 49 7.59 -3.69 15.57
CA LEU A 49 7.02 -4.89 16.16
C LEU A 49 7.78 -6.14 15.70
N TYR A 50 8.40 -6.87 16.64
CA TYR A 50 9.19 -8.07 16.37
C TYR A 50 8.88 -9.19 17.37
N GLY A 51 9.27 -10.43 17.05
CA GLY A 51 9.02 -11.61 17.89
C GLY A 51 8.99 -12.90 17.08
N GLU A 52 8.85 -14.04 17.75
CA GLU A 52 8.84 -15.37 17.11
C GLU A 52 7.63 -15.61 16.21
N ASN A 53 7.74 -16.55 15.28
CA ASN A 53 6.60 -16.92 14.42
C ASN A 53 5.43 -17.42 15.27
N GLY A 54 4.22 -16.94 14.95
CA GLY A 54 3.01 -17.30 15.69
C GLY A 54 2.66 -16.40 16.87
N THR A 55 3.47 -15.40 17.25
CA THR A 55 3.21 -14.54 18.43
C THR A 55 2.16 -13.42 18.23
N GLY A 56 1.32 -13.50 17.20
CA GLY A 56 0.25 -12.52 16.98
C GLY A 56 0.62 -11.21 16.28
N LYS A 57 1.87 -11.05 15.79
CA LYS A 57 2.27 -9.85 15.00
C LYS A 57 1.35 -9.58 13.80
N SER A 58 1.01 -10.63 13.06
CA SER A 58 0.08 -10.54 11.92
C SER A 58 -1.35 -10.18 12.35
N SER A 59 -1.74 -10.42 13.60
CA SER A 59 -3.03 -9.99 14.13
C SER A 59 -3.04 -8.48 14.34
N ILE A 60 -1.98 -7.90 14.92
CA ILE A 60 -1.84 -6.43 15.05
C ILE A 60 -1.85 -5.76 13.67
N TYR A 61 -1.11 -6.31 12.70
CA TYR A 61 -1.12 -5.82 11.33
C TYR A 61 -2.52 -5.81 10.70
N ARG A 62 -3.34 -6.84 10.96
CA ARG A 62 -4.73 -6.87 10.45
C ARG A 62 -5.66 -5.91 11.17
N ALA A 63 -5.48 -5.73 12.49
CA ALA A 63 -6.22 -4.73 13.25
C ALA A 63 -6.02 -3.33 12.66
N LEU A 64 -4.77 -2.96 12.32
CA LEU A 64 -4.47 -1.69 11.63
C LEU A 64 -5.19 -1.54 10.28
N GLY A 65 -5.53 -2.65 9.61
CA GLY A 65 -6.26 -2.63 8.35
C GLY A 65 -7.72 -2.18 8.46
N LEU A 66 -8.30 -2.27 9.66
CA LEU A 66 -9.67 -1.79 9.92
C LEU A 66 -9.75 -0.26 9.76
N LEU A 67 -8.69 0.47 10.11
CA LEU A 67 -8.60 1.93 9.89
C LEU A 67 -8.66 2.31 8.40
N ALA A 68 -8.26 1.40 7.52
CA ALA A 68 -8.38 1.56 6.07
C ALA A 68 -9.73 1.04 5.53
N GLY A 69 -10.72 0.81 6.38
CA GLY A 69 -12.05 0.34 5.97
C GLY A 69 -12.09 -1.14 5.55
N LYS A 70 -11.03 -1.92 5.77
CA LYS A 70 -10.97 -3.30 5.27
C LYS A 70 -11.52 -4.32 6.25
N ASN A 71 -12.45 -5.14 5.77
CA ASN A 71 -13.00 -6.29 6.52
C ASN A 71 -13.61 -5.91 7.88
N ILE A 72 -14.14 -4.68 8.01
CA ILE A 72 -14.82 -4.23 9.23
C ILE A 72 -16.02 -5.16 9.49
N ASP A 73 -16.81 -5.42 8.45
CA ASP A 73 -17.96 -6.34 8.43
C ASP A 73 -17.63 -7.79 8.83
N LYS A 74 -16.35 -8.18 8.82
CA LYS A 74 -15.91 -9.55 9.12
C LYS A 74 -15.27 -9.70 10.50
N ILE A 75 -15.16 -8.63 11.27
CA ILE A 75 -14.51 -8.66 12.59
C ILE A 75 -15.15 -9.69 13.53
N SER A 76 -16.48 -9.85 13.47
CA SER A 76 -17.24 -10.83 14.25
C SER A 76 -16.81 -12.28 14.03
N GLY A 77 -16.26 -12.60 12.85
CA GLY A 77 -15.71 -13.92 12.50
C GLY A 77 -14.24 -14.11 12.86
N GLU A 78 -13.53 -13.05 13.26
CA GLU A 78 -12.09 -13.06 13.57
C GLU A 78 -11.83 -13.17 15.07
N LYS A 79 -12.67 -13.92 15.78
CA LYS A 79 -12.58 -14.16 17.22
C LYS A 79 -11.33 -14.94 17.60
N ASN A 80 -10.89 -14.77 18.85
CA ASN A 80 -9.92 -15.68 19.43
C ASN A 80 -10.54 -17.07 19.66
N VAL A 81 -9.86 -18.10 19.15
CA VAL A 81 -10.35 -19.49 19.22
C VAL A 81 -10.34 -20.08 20.63
N PHE A 82 -9.55 -19.51 21.55
CA PHE A 82 -9.45 -19.94 22.95
C PHE A 82 -10.38 -19.14 23.88
N SER A 83 -11.10 -18.16 23.35
CA SER A 83 -12.06 -17.33 24.11
C SER A 83 -13.33 -17.11 23.28
N PRO A 84 -14.08 -18.18 22.95
CA PRO A 84 -15.20 -18.11 22.01
C PRO A 84 -16.38 -17.25 22.49
N GLU A 85 -16.52 -17.12 23.81
CA GLU A 85 -17.53 -16.29 24.47
C GLU A 85 -17.17 -14.80 24.43
N GLU A 86 -15.88 -14.45 24.24
CA GLU A 86 -15.46 -13.07 24.12
C GLU A 86 -15.62 -12.57 22.68
N MET A 87 -16.27 -11.42 22.54
CA MET A 87 -16.35 -10.73 21.26
C MET A 87 -15.04 -9.95 21.02
N PRO A 88 -14.59 -9.88 19.75
CA PRO A 88 -13.41 -9.11 19.38
C PRO A 88 -13.70 -7.62 19.56
N GLU A 89 -12.75 -6.93 20.16
CA GLU A 89 -12.79 -5.48 20.38
C GLU A 89 -11.39 -4.93 20.10
N ILE A 90 -11.33 -3.93 19.21
CA ILE A 90 -10.10 -3.25 18.81
C ILE A 90 -10.33 -1.76 18.94
N GLU A 91 -9.56 -1.12 19.80
CA GLU A 91 -9.66 0.30 20.09
C GLU A 91 -8.38 1.03 19.65
N PHE A 92 -8.56 2.18 19.00
CA PHE A 92 -7.52 3.10 18.58
C PHE A 92 -7.75 4.46 19.23
N ALA A 93 -6.77 4.94 20.01
CA ALA A 93 -6.77 6.30 20.53
C ALA A 93 -5.86 7.20 19.68
N PHE A 94 -6.33 8.41 19.39
CA PHE A 94 -5.65 9.36 18.51
C PHE A 94 -5.14 10.59 19.27
N SER A 95 -4.22 11.32 18.66
CA SER A 95 -3.61 12.52 19.25
C SER A 95 -4.59 13.69 19.44
N ASP A 96 -5.76 13.66 18.81
CA ASP A 96 -6.85 14.61 19.01
C ASP A 96 -7.77 14.22 20.19
N SER A 97 -7.34 13.26 21.02
CA SER A 97 -8.08 12.67 22.14
C SER A 97 -9.34 11.90 21.75
N LYS A 98 -9.58 11.66 20.45
CA LYS A 98 -10.66 10.77 20.02
C LYS A 98 -10.26 9.32 20.14
N THR A 99 -11.26 8.48 20.30
CA THR A 99 -11.12 7.02 20.34
C THR A 99 -12.07 6.38 19.33
N LEU A 100 -11.56 5.45 18.55
CA LEU A 100 -12.33 4.64 17.60
C LEU A 100 -12.28 3.17 18.03
N THR A 101 -13.44 2.56 18.23
CA THR A 101 -13.56 1.15 18.57
C THR A 101 -14.22 0.41 17.41
N PHE A 102 -13.63 -0.72 17.04
CA PHE A 102 -14.23 -1.73 16.18
C PHE A 102 -14.59 -2.96 17.01
N ASP A 103 -15.84 -3.34 16.96
CA ASP A 103 -16.44 -4.48 17.65
C ASP A 103 -17.26 -5.35 16.68
N SER A 104 -17.87 -6.42 17.17
CA SER A 104 -18.69 -7.34 16.36
C SER A 104 -19.82 -6.68 15.56
N ASP A 105 -20.32 -5.51 15.99
CA ASP A 105 -21.45 -4.82 15.36
C ASP A 105 -20.99 -3.76 14.35
N SER A 106 -19.69 -3.50 14.29
CA SER A 106 -19.08 -2.54 13.38
C SER A 106 -19.17 -3.01 11.93
N THR A 107 -19.67 -2.14 11.04
CA THR A 107 -19.77 -2.42 9.59
C THR A 107 -19.03 -1.41 8.72
N GLU A 108 -18.86 -0.19 9.22
CA GLU A 108 -18.21 0.92 8.52
C GLU A 108 -17.45 1.83 9.49
N ILE A 109 -16.70 2.80 8.95
CA ILE A 109 -16.02 3.80 9.78
C ILE A 109 -17.08 4.79 10.31
N PRO A 110 -17.18 5.00 11.64
CA PRO A 110 -18.14 5.92 12.23
C PRO A 110 -17.96 7.38 11.79
N LEU A 111 -19.03 8.17 11.91
CA LEU A 111 -19.00 9.62 11.71
C LEU A 111 -18.00 10.29 12.67
N GLY A 112 -17.30 11.32 12.21
CA GLY A 112 -16.25 12.03 12.95
C GLY A 112 -14.83 11.50 12.76
N PHE A 113 -14.69 10.41 11.97
CA PHE A 113 -13.44 9.79 11.55
C PHE A 113 -13.25 9.85 10.02
N GLU A 114 -13.85 10.82 9.34
CA GLU A 114 -13.80 10.95 7.88
C GLU A 114 -12.37 11.14 7.34
N TYR A 115 -11.47 11.66 8.16
CA TYR A 115 -10.05 11.79 7.86
C TYR A 115 -9.33 10.44 7.69
N LEU A 116 -9.95 9.32 8.09
CA LEU A 116 -9.45 7.97 7.82
C LEU A 116 -9.87 7.44 6.43
N LYS A 117 -10.89 8.03 5.79
CA LYS A 117 -11.34 7.61 4.44
C LYS A 117 -10.22 7.61 3.40
N PRO A 118 -9.27 8.57 3.40
CA PRO A 118 -8.07 8.49 2.57
C PRO A 118 -7.24 7.20 2.78
N LEU A 119 -7.17 6.64 4.00
CA LEU A 119 -6.41 5.39 4.26
C LEU A 119 -6.98 4.20 3.49
N ALA A 120 -8.28 4.19 3.19
CA ALA A 120 -8.91 3.18 2.34
C ALA A 120 -8.42 3.25 0.88
N LEU A 121 -8.00 4.43 0.43
CA LEU A 121 -7.48 4.66 -0.92
C LEU A 121 -6.04 4.12 -1.06
N PHE A 122 -5.23 4.17 0.01
CA PHE A 122 -3.80 3.82 -0.05
C PHE A 122 -3.47 2.46 0.53
N VAL A 123 -4.31 1.92 1.42
CA VAL A 123 -4.08 0.68 2.16
C VAL A 123 -2.59 0.57 2.52
N PRO A 124 -2.10 1.39 3.47
CA PRO A 124 -0.67 1.52 3.81
C PRO A 124 -0.13 0.28 4.57
N LEU A 125 -0.66 -0.88 4.21
CA LEU A 125 -0.32 -2.19 4.70
C LEU A 125 0.44 -2.90 3.59
N LEU A 126 1.76 -2.85 3.73
CA LEU A 126 2.71 -3.57 2.92
C LEU A 126 3.02 -4.89 3.61
N ASP A 127 2.76 -6.00 2.93
CA ASP A 127 3.24 -7.31 3.35
C ASP A 127 4.18 -7.90 2.30
N TYR A 128 4.99 -8.86 2.74
CA TYR A 128 5.91 -9.55 1.86
C TYR A 128 5.18 -10.25 0.70
N LYS A 129 3.95 -10.73 0.86
CA LYS A 129 3.22 -11.38 -0.26
C LYS A 129 2.84 -10.40 -1.36
N ARG A 130 2.51 -9.17 -0.98
CA ARG A 130 2.26 -8.03 -1.87
C ARG A 130 3.53 -7.59 -2.60
N LEU A 131 4.67 -7.58 -1.90
CA LEU A 131 5.99 -7.40 -2.52
C LEU A 131 6.30 -8.56 -3.48
N LEU A 132 6.05 -9.80 -3.05
CA LEU A 132 6.26 -11.01 -3.84
C LEU A 132 5.39 -11.09 -5.09
N ARG A 133 4.20 -10.50 -5.14
CA ARG A 133 3.41 -10.45 -6.40
C ARG A 133 4.12 -9.67 -7.51
N ILE A 134 5.01 -8.75 -7.15
CA ILE A 134 5.89 -8.05 -8.10
C ILE A 134 7.08 -8.95 -8.50
N HIS A 135 7.46 -9.90 -7.65
CA HIS A 135 8.60 -10.81 -7.87
C HIS A 135 8.22 -12.12 -8.58
N PHE A 136 7.02 -12.63 -8.32
CA PHE A 136 6.55 -13.96 -8.69
C PHE A 136 5.11 -13.89 -9.23
N SER A 137 4.87 -13.10 -10.27
CA SER A 137 3.81 -13.49 -11.19
C SER A 137 4.30 -14.79 -11.86
N SER A 138 3.56 -15.89 -11.68
CA SER A 138 3.82 -17.17 -12.33
C SER A 138 3.91 -16.97 -13.83
N ILE A 139 5.14 -16.90 -14.33
CA ILE A 139 5.52 -16.63 -15.72
C ILE A 139 6.27 -17.84 -16.23
N GLY A 140 5.89 -18.33 -17.41
CA GLY A 140 6.71 -19.27 -18.17
C GLY A 140 8.04 -18.62 -18.53
N GLU A 141 9.14 -19.39 -18.58
CA GLU A 141 10.47 -18.86 -18.89
C GLU A 141 10.44 -17.93 -20.12
N GLY A 142 10.67 -16.62 -19.92
CA GLY A 142 10.87 -15.66 -21.01
C GLY A 142 9.94 -14.45 -21.06
N GLU A 143 8.81 -14.41 -20.36
CA GLU A 143 7.86 -13.27 -20.48
C GLU A 143 8.15 -12.07 -19.56
N ARG A 144 7.68 -10.89 -19.97
CA ARG A 144 7.69 -9.67 -19.14
C ARG A 144 6.61 -9.77 -18.05
N ILE A 145 6.87 -9.21 -16.87
CA ILE A 145 5.87 -9.18 -15.79
C ILE A 145 4.75 -8.21 -16.13
N ASN A 146 3.52 -8.74 -16.23
CA ASN A 146 2.32 -7.91 -16.28
C ASN A 146 1.89 -7.47 -14.88
N ILE A 147 2.12 -6.19 -14.55
CA ILE A 147 1.69 -5.59 -13.28
C ILE A 147 0.39 -4.79 -13.39
N TYR A 148 -0.34 -4.88 -14.51
CA TYR A 148 -1.57 -4.11 -14.76
C TYR A 148 -2.57 -4.20 -13.61
N ASN A 149 -2.95 -5.42 -13.22
CA ASN A 149 -3.95 -5.63 -12.17
C ASN A 149 -3.49 -5.05 -10.82
N MET A 150 -2.20 -5.16 -10.51
CA MET A 150 -1.66 -4.61 -9.28
C MET A 150 -1.75 -3.09 -9.28
N LEU A 151 -1.23 -2.42 -10.33
CA LEU A 151 -1.27 -0.97 -10.40
C LEU A 151 -2.71 -0.46 -10.46
N ARG A 152 -3.60 -1.12 -11.21
CA ARG A 152 -5.03 -0.77 -11.25
C ARG A 152 -5.63 -0.79 -9.86
N ASP A 153 -5.41 -1.87 -9.10
CA ASP A 153 -5.99 -2.00 -7.77
C ASP A 153 -5.43 -0.94 -6.82
N LEU A 154 -4.12 -0.65 -6.92
CA LEU A 154 -3.43 0.37 -6.12
C LEU A 154 -3.89 1.80 -6.43
N PHE A 155 -4.06 2.14 -7.71
CA PHE A 155 -4.35 3.50 -8.17
C PHE A 155 -5.81 3.71 -8.57
N SER A 156 -6.69 2.73 -8.34
CA SER A 156 -8.12 2.79 -8.71
C SER A 156 -8.81 4.06 -8.20
N MET A 157 -8.51 4.48 -6.97
CA MET A 157 -9.11 5.65 -6.34
C MET A 157 -8.29 6.92 -6.51
N TYR A 158 -7.18 6.86 -7.24
CA TYR A 158 -6.28 8.00 -7.41
C TYR A 158 -6.94 9.06 -8.31
N PRO A 159 -6.92 10.35 -7.93
CA PRO A 159 -7.50 11.42 -8.73
C PRO A 159 -6.67 11.66 -10.00
N VAL A 160 -7.34 11.74 -11.15
CA VAL A 160 -6.73 11.99 -12.46
C VAL A 160 -7.35 13.22 -13.12
N GLY A 161 -6.49 14.03 -13.75
CA GLY A 161 -6.85 15.29 -14.38
C GLY A 161 -7.27 16.39 -13.39
N ASP A 162 -7.70 17.54 -13.93
CA ASP A 162 -7.89 18.77 -13.14
C ASP A 162 -9.15 18.79 -12.26
N LYS A 163 -10.07 17.84 -12.47
CA LYS A 163 -11.39 17.83 -11.82
C LYS A 163 -11.50 16.88 -10.63
N GLY A 164 -10.41 16.19 -10.26
CA GLY A 164 -10.41 15.22 -9.17
C GLY A 164 -11.23 13.95 -9.45
N THR A 165 -11.53 13.66 -10.72
CA THR A 165 -12.15 12.41 -11.16
C THR A 165 -11.28 11.23 -10.75
N LYS A 166 -11.83 10.17 -10.18
CA LYS A 166 -11.02 8.99 -9.82
C LYS A 166 -10.73 8.14 -11.05
N LEU A 167 -9.57 7.48 -11.08
CA LEU A 167 -9.21 6.59 -12.18
C LEU A 167 -10.30 5.52 -12.44
N SER A 168 -10.89 4.96 -11.39
CA SER A 168 -11.98 3.97 -11.47
C SER A 168 -13.31 4.51 -12.04
N GLU A 169 -13.48 5.84 -12.09
CA GLU A 169 -14.71 6.47 -12.58
C GLU A 169 -14.71 6.60 -14.12
N ILE A 170 -13.55 6.47 -14.77
CA ILE A 170 -13.43 6.52 -16.23
C ILE A 170 -13.92 5.20 -16.83
N ARG A 171 -15.10 5.22 -17.46
CA ARG A 171 -15.74 4.02 -18.05
C ARG A 171 -15.23 3.68 -19.44
N ASN A 172 -14.74 4.68 -20.19
CA ASN A 172 -14.21 4.47 -21.53
C ASN A 172 -12.80 3.90 -21.42
N PHE A 173 -12.58 2.66 -21.92
CA PHE A 173 -11.30 1.97 -21.73
C PHE A 173 -10.10 2.71 -22.37
N PRO A 174 -10.15 3.17 -23.64
CA PRO A 174 -9.07 3.98 -24.22
C PRO A 174 -8.73 5.24 -23.40
N GLU A 175 -9.75 5.97 -22.93
CA GLU A 175 -9.55 7.16 -22.09
C GLU A 175 -8.95 6.78 -20.73
N TYR A 176 -9.46 5.73 -20.10
CA TYR A 176 -8.95 5.18 -18.84
C TYR A 176 -7.48 4.79 -18.98
N PHE A 177 -7.13 4.06 -20.04
CA PHE A 177 -5.79 3.52 -20.24
C PHE A 177 -4.78 4.63 -20.51
N SER A 178 -5.16 5.63 -21.30
CA SER A 178 -4.34 6.83 -21.55
C SER A 178 -4.16 7.70 -20.30
N ALA A 179 -5.24 7.92 -19.53
CA ALA A 179 -5.17 8.63 -18.25
C ALA A 179 -4.27 7.89 -17.26
N PHE A 180 -4.36 6.56 -17.23
CA PHE A 180 -3.54 5.73 -16.35
C PHE A 180 -2.05 5.77 -16.74
N GLU A 181 -1.75 5.69 -18.03
CA GLU A 181 -0.39 5.82 -18.55
C GLU A 181 0.21 7.19 -18.21
N SER A 182 -0.56 8.26 -18.43
CA SER A 182 -0.13 9.62 -18.08
C SER A 182 0.14 9.76 -16.59
N LEU A 183 -0.78 9.28 -15.73
CA LEU A 183 -0.60 9.28 -14.29
C LEU A 183 0.71 8.59 -13.90
N ILE A 184 0.90 7.35 -14.35
CA ILE A 184 2.04 6.53 -13.94
C ILE A 184 3.36 7.10 -14.47
N ASN A 185 3.46 7.38 -15.78
CA ASN A 185 4.73 7.78 -16.39
C ASN A 185 5.06 9.26 -16.21
N ARG A 186 4.08 10.17 -16.12
CA ARG A 186 4.35 11.61 -16.00
C ARG A 186 4.35 12.11 -14.58
N GLU A 187 3.38 11.68 -13.76
CA GLU A 187 3.21 12.22 -12.42
C GLU A 187 3.95 11.39 -11.36
N LEU A 188 3.86 10.06 -11.46
CA LEU A 188 4.32 9.16 -10.41
C LEU A 188 5.76 8.69 -10.61
N LEU A 189 6.15 8.34 -11.84
CA LEU A 189 7.49 7.82 -12.17
C LEU A 189 8.66 8.65 -11.60
N PRO A 190 8.69 9.99 -11.70
CA PRO A 190 9.77 10.78 -11.11
C PRO A 190 9.93 10.53 -9.61
N LYS A 191 8.81 10.52 -8.88
CA LYS A 191 8.80 10.25 -7.43
C LYS A 191 9.20 8.82 -7.09
N ILE A 192 8.82 7.84 -7.93
CA ILE A 192 9.25 6.43 -7.75
C ILE A 192 10.77 6.34 -7.85
N ASN A 193 11.36 7.00 -8.84
CA ASN A 193 12.80 7.03 -9.03
C ASN A 193 13.53 7.77 -7.90
N ASP A 194 12.93 8.83 -7.35
CA ASP A 194 13.46 9.49 -6.15
C ASP A 194 13.55 8.50 -4.96
N PHE A 195 12.50 7.68 -4.74
CA PHE A 195 12.53 6.64 -3.70
C PHE A 195 13.53 5.52 -4.02
N ILE A 196 13.60 5.05 -5.27
CA ILE A 196 14.59 4.03 -5.67
C ILE A 196 16.01 4.52 -5.39
N GLY A 197 16.32 5.79 -5.70
CA GLY A 197 17.62 6.40 -5.48
C GLY A 197 18.05 6.49 -4.00
N VAL A 198 17.12 6.33 -3.06
CA VAL A 198 17.43 6.19 -1.62
C VAL A 198 18.05 4.81 -1.33
N PHE A 199 17.58 3.77 -2.03
CA PHE A 199 18.03 2.39 -1.84
C PHE A 199 19.26 2.05 -2.69
N ASP A 200 19.23 2.39 -3.98
CA ASP A 200 20.30 2.09 -4.93
C ASP A 200 20.30 3.12 -6.07
N LYS A 201 21.46 3.71 -6.35
CA LYS A 201 21.63 4.70 -7.44
C LYS A 201 22.03 4.08 -8.76
N ASP A 202 22.31 2.76 -8.78
CA ASP A 202 22.73 2.05 -9.99
C ASP A 202 21.56 1.79 -10.95
N PHE A 203 20.30 1.98 -10.53
CA PHE A 203 19.15 1.71 -11.37
C PHE A 203 17.98 2.66 -11.14
N SER A 204 17.16 2.80 -12.17
CA SER A 204 15.91 3.55 -12.16
C SER A 204 14.90 2.87 -13.09
N ILE A 205 13.62 3.21 -12.94
CA ILE A 205 12.63 2.88 -13.96
C ILE A 205 12.78 3.86 -15.13
N ASP A 206 12.99 3.34 -16.34
CA ASP A 206 12.98 4.13 -17.58
C ASP A 206 11.54 4.54 -17.92
N LYS A 207 10.64 3.54 -18.02
CA LYS A 207 9.20 3.76 -18.20
C LYS A 207 8.39 2.54 -17.80
N PHE A 208 7.10 2.78 -17.54
CA PHE A 208 6.08 1.75 -17.56
C PHE A 208 5.53 1.65 -18.98
N GLU A 209 5.67 0.48 -19.59
CA GLU A 209 5.17 0.23 -20.94
C GLU A 209 3.75 -0.30 -20.89
N PHE A 210 2.82 0.45 -21.48
CA PHE A 210 1.40 0.12 -21.56
C PHE A 210 1.12 -0.51 -22.93
N THR A 211 0.69 -1.77 -22.95
CA THR A 211 0.32 -2.50 -24.17
C THR A 211 -1.05 -3.14 -24.03
N THR A 212 -1.68 -3.49 -25.15
CA THR A 212 -2.87 -4.33 -25.19
C THR A 212 -2.56 -5.50 -26.10
N GLU A 213 -2.61 -6.71 -25.54
CA GLU A 213 -2.41 -7.96 -26.27
C GLU A 213 -3.75 -8.67 -26.46
N ILE A 214 -3.81 -9.65 -27.34
CA ILE A 214 -5.01 -10.45 -27.55
C ILE A 214 -4.79 -11.79 -26.85
N ASP A 215 -5.66 -12.13 -25.90
CA ASP A 215 -5.60 -13.42 -25.21
C ASP A 215 -5.96 -14.59 -26.15
N GLU A 216 -5.76 -15.82 -25.68
CA GLU A 216 -6.11 -17.04 -26.44
C GLU A 216 -7.59 -17.10 -26.85
N SER A 217 -8.46 -16.32 -26.18
CA SER A 217 -9.90 -16.23 -26.43
C SER A 217 -10.28 -15.09 -27.38
N GLY A 218 -9.31 -14.36 -27.94
CA GLY A 218 -9.55 -13.23 -28.85
C GLY A 218 -9.95 -11.93 -28.14
N ARG A 219 -9.80 -11.83 -26.82
CA ARG A 219 -10.16 -10.64 -26.04
C ARG A 219 -8.93 -9.75 -25.80
N PRO A 220 -9.11 -8.43 -25.81
CA PRO A 220 -8.04 -7.51 -25.48
C PRO A 220 -7.68 -7.62 -24.00
N GLU A 221 -6.43 -7.94 -23.71
CA GLU A 221 -5.85 -7.98 -22.37
C GLU A 221 -4.84 -6.82 -22.19
N PRO A 222 -5.11 -5.86 -21.28
CA PRO A 222 -4.14 -4.83 -20.95
C PRO A 222 -2.94 -5.42 -20.21
N ARG A 223 -1.74 -5.01 -20.65
CA ARG A 223 -0.48 -5.32 -19.97
C ARG A 223 0.27 -4.04 -19.61
N ILE A 224 0.87 -4.05 -18.44
CA ILE A 224 1.84 -3.03 -18.02
C ILE A 224 3.13 -3.74 -17.63
N SER A 225 4.23 -3.40 -18.29
CA SER A 225 5.58 -3.92 -17.98
C SER A 225 6.48 -2.79 -17.47
N ILE A 226 7.46 -3.11 -16.62
CA ILE A 226 8.47 -2.15 -16.17
C ILE A 226 9.73 -2.33 -17.01
N LEU A 227 10.19 -1.25 -17.63
CA LEU A 227 11.52 -1.14 -18.21
C LEU A 227 12.41 -0.40 -17.21
N ILE A 228 13.54 -0.99 -16.86
CA ILE A 228 14.51 -0.33 -15.97
C ILE A 228 15.74 0.10 -16.76
N ASP A 229 16.34 1.20 -16.37
CA ASP A 229 17.72 1.52 -16.69
C ASP A 229 18.61 0.99 -15.57
N TYR A 230 19.63 0.22 -15.91
CA TYR A 230 20.69 -0.18 -15.01
C TYR A 230 22.02 0.29 -15.59
N ARG A 231 22.60 1.35 -15.01
CA ARG A 231 23.86 1.95 -15.46
C ARG A 231 23.88 2.21 -16.98
N GLU A 232 22.90 2.96 -17.48
CA GLU A 232 22.75 3.34 -18.90
C GLU A 232 22.41 2.15 -19.82
N THR A 233 22.00 1.02 -19.25
CA THR A 233 21.57 -0.15 -20.01
C THR A 233 20.10 -0.42 -19.74
N LEU A 234 19.29 -0.41 -20.79
CA LEU A 234 17.88 -0.77 -20.71
C LEU A 234 17.71 -2.27 -20.46
N ILE A 235 17.01 -2.63 -19.38
CA ILE A 235 16.69 -4.00 -19.01
C ILE A 235 15.17 -4.17 -19.03
N GLU A 236 14.69 -4.99 -19.97
CA GLU A 236 13.26 -5.27 -20.14
C GLU A 236 12.74 -6.34 -19.17
N ARG A 237 13.63 -7.23 -18.72
CA ARG A 237 13.33 -8.36 -17.83
C ARG A 237 13.95 -8.11 -16.47
N TYR A 238 13.50 -7.05 -15.81
CA TYR A 238 14.05 -6.64 -14.51
C TYR A 238 14.00 -7.75 -13.46
N HIS A 239 12.98 -8.61 -13.50
CA HIS A 239 12.76 -9.67 -12.51
C HIS A 239 13.79 -10.80 -12.55
N SER A 240 14.36 -11.10 -13.71
CA SER A 240 15.42 -12.09 -13.84
C SER A 240 16.82 -11.50 -13.66
N PHE A 241 16.94 -10.17 -13.79
CA PHE A 241 18.21 -9.44 -13.69
C PHE A 241 18.49 -8.89 -12.29
N LEU A 242 17.49 -8.28 -11.66
CA LEU A 242 17.63 -7.68 -10.33
C LEU A 242 17.69 -8.77 -9.25
N ASN A 243 18.53 -8.55 -8.24
CA ASN A 243 18.55 -9.38 -7.05
C ASN A 243 17.36 -9.05 -6.13
N GLU A 244 17.13 -9.90 -5.12
CA GLU A 244 16.00 -9.77 -4.19
C GLU A 244 15.98 -8.43 -3.43
N ALA A 245 17.15 -7.86 -3.13
CA ALA A 245 17.25 -6.56 -2.47
C ALA A 245 16.75 -5.42 -3.37
N ARG A 246 17.18 -5.38 -4.65
CA ARG A 246 16.73 -4.36 -5.62
C ARG A 246 15.28 -4.53 -6.03
N LEU A 247 14.84 -5.77 -6.13
CA LEU A 247 13.43 -6.10 -6.32
C LEU A 247 12.58 -5.60 -5.14
N SER A 248 13.02 -5.84 -3.90
CA SER A 248 12.36 -5.32 -2.71
C SER A 248 12.36 -3.80 -2.68
N ALA A 249 13.46 -3.15 -3.06
CA ALA A 249 13.56 -1.69 -3.17
C ALA A 249 12.55 -1.13 -4.18
N LEU A 250 12.49 -1.71 -5.40
CA LEU A 250 11.51 -1.34 -6.42
C LEU A 250 10.08 -1.46 -5.88
N ALA A 251 9.76 -2.58 -5.25
CA ALA A 251 8.44 -2.83 -4.72
C ALA A 251 8.09 -1.86 -3.57
N ILE A 252 9.01 -1.61 -2.63
CA ILE A 252 8.82 -0.61 -1.57
C ILE A 252 8.61 0.79 -2.17
N SER A 253 9.40 1.20 -3.16
CA SER A 253 9.27 2.51 -3.81
C SER A 253 7.92 2.71 -4.50
N LEU A 254 7.39 1.67 -5.15
CA LEU A 254 6.03 1.69 -5.73
C LEU A 254 4.96 1.85 -4.64
N TYR A 255 5.14 1.21 -3.49
CA TYR A 255 4.19 1.29 -2.38
C TYR A 255 4.27 2.62 -1.61
N LEU A 256 5.48 3.14 -1.35
CA LEU A 256 5.68 4.41 -0.63
C LEU A 256 5.10 5.60 -1.38
N LEU A 257 5.04 5.54 -2.71
CA LEU A 257 4.40 6.57 -3.49
C LEU A 257 2.91 6.78 -3.14
N LEU A 258 2.20 5.72 -2.73
CA LEU A 258 0.81 5.82 -2.26
C LEU A 258 0.70 6.66 -0.97
N SER A 259 1.76 6.67 -0.15
CA SER A 259 1.79 7.42 1.11
C SER A 259 2.30 8.86 0.99
N ALA A 260 2.91 9.24 -0.14
CA ALA A 260 3.57 10.54 -0.32
C ALA A 260 2.72 11.58 -1.07
N VAL A 261 1.53 11.20 -1.55
CA VAL A 261 0.64 12.05 -2.35
C VAL A 261 -0.47 12.67 -1.50
N PHE A 262 -0.69 12.17 -0.28
CA PHE A 262 -1.73 12.60 0.67
C PHE A 262 -1.12 12.93 2.02
#